data_AF-N6U8S1-F1
#
_entry.id   AF-N6U8S1-F1
#
_cell.length_a   1.000
_cell.length_b   1.000
_cell.length_c   1.000
_cell.angle_alpha   90.00
_cell.angle_beta   90.00
_cell.angle_gamma   90.00
#
_symmetry.space_group_name_H-M   'P 1'
#
loop_
_entity.id
_entity.type
_entity.pdbx_description
1 polymer ?
#
loop_
_entity_poly.entity_id
_entity_poly.type
_entity_poly.pdbx_seq_one_letter_code
_entity_poly.pdbx_strand_id
1 'polypeptide(L)'
;MFRVLVTVCVLHHALGGFPNFYPRLPAEGLQVDDDPGAPLILTPLIEQNKIAEAQQAAQVHFAGFKKQQSYAGYFTVDKLWGSNMFFWYFPARSSPETAPVLLWLQGGPGASSLIGLFGENGPFTVKAKRGLKERPFSWTENHH
;
A
#
# COMPACT_ATOMS: atom_id res chain seq x y z
N MET A 1 5.09 43.35 34.45
CA MET A 1 4.07 42.34 34.82
C MET A 1 3.48 41.79 33.53
N PHE A 2 4.00 40.69 32.99
CA PHE A 2 3.49 40.08 31.75
C PHE A 2 2.56 38.92 32.11
N ARG A 3 1.31 38.95 31.63
CA ARG A 3 0.38 37.84 31.75
C ARG A 3 0.51 36.95 30.52
N VAL A 4 0.97 35.72 30.70
CA VAL A 4 0.93 34.67 29.69
C VAL A 4 -0.48 34.09 29.68
N LEU A 5 -1.17 34.18 28.53
CA LEU A 5 -2.45 33.52 28.30
C LEU A 5 -2.16 32.11 27.77
N VAL A 6 -2.45 31.09 28.57
CA VAL A 6 -2.40 29.68 28.12
C VAL A 6 -3.79 29.31 27.62
N THR A 7 -3.95 29.24 26.31
CA THR A 7 -5.18 28.71 25.69
C THR A 7 -5.10 27.19 25.67
N VAL A 8 -5.81 26.55 26.60
CA VAL A 8 -5.99 25.09 26.59
C VAL A 8 -7.07 24.77 25.54
N CYS A 9 -6.65 24.28 24.38
CA CYS A 9 -7.58 23.65 23.42
C CYS A 9 -8.06 22.33 24.01
N VAL A 10 -9.25 22.36 24.61
CA VAL A 10 -9.96 21.13 24.99
C VAL A 10 -10.48 20.50 23.70
N LEU A 11 -9.77 19.49 23.19
CA LEU A 11 -10.26 18.61 22.13
C LEU A 11 -11.55 17.95 22.64
N HIS A 12 -12.69 18.48 22.20
CA HIS A 12 -13.97 17.78 22.31
C HIS A 12 -13.80 16.44 21.60
N HIS A 13 -13.85 15.35 22.36
CA HIS A 13 -13.99 14.02 21.79
C HIS A 13 -15.31 14.00 21.03
N ALA A 14 -15.23 14.11 19.70
CA ALA A 14 -16.35 13.78 18.86
C ALA A 14 -16.63 12.28 19.05
N LEU A 15 -17.67 11.95 19.83
CA LEU A 15 -18.24 10.61 19.96
C LEU A 15 -18.93 10.14 18.65
N GLY A 16 -18.62 10.76 17.51
CA GLY A 16 -19.06 10.31 16.21
C GLY A 16 -18.13 9.22 15.72
N GLY A 17 -18.52 7.96 15.88
CA GLY A 17 -17.91 6.89 15.09
C GLY A 17 -17.96 7.28 13.62
N PHE A 18 -16.84 7.14 12.90
CA PHE A 18 -16.81 7.40 11.47
C PHE A 18 -17.96 6.62 10.81
N PRO A 19 -18.91 7.27 10.12
CA PRO A 19 -19.94 6.56 9.39
C PRO A 19 -19.24 5.58 8.44
N ASN A 20 -19.71 4.34 8.38
CA ASN A 20 -19.18 3.40 7.40
C ASN A 20 -19.65 3.82 6.00
N PHE A 21 -18.97 4.79 5.40
CA PHE A 21 -19.26 5.32 4.07
C PHE A 21 -18.95 4.32 2.96
N TYR A 22 -18.21 3.24 3.27
CA TYR A 22 -17.83 2.22 2.32
C TYR A 22 -18.65 0.95 2.59
N PRO A 23 -19.78 0.74 1.89
CA PRO A 23 -20.53 -0.50 2.03
C PRO A 23 -19.61 -1.68 1.72
N ARG A 24 -19.76 -2.78 2.46
CA ARG A 24 -19.11 -4.04 2.08
C ARG A 24 -19.62 -4.40 0.70
N LEU A 25 -18.72 -4.40 -0.29
CA LEU A 25 -19.07 -4.87 -1.62
C LEU A 25 -19.45 -6.34 -1.49
N PRO A 26 -20.65 -6.75 -1.93
CA PRO A 26 -21.02 -8.15 -1.94
C PRO A 26 -20.00 -8.90 -2.80
N ALA A 27 -19.37 -9.93 -2.23
CA ALA A 27 -18.48 -10.82 -2.98
C ALA A 27 -19.26 -11.71 -3.96
N GLU A 28 -20.59 -11.68 -3.90
CA GLU A 28 -21.50 -12.42 -4.76
C GLU A 28 -21.25 -12.06 -6.24
N GLY A 29 -20.82 -13.06 -7.02
CA GLY A 29 -20.49 -12.92 -8.44
C GLY A 29 -19.01 -12.67 -8.75
N LEU A 30 -18.16 -12.43 -7.75
CA LEU A 30 -16.71 -12.50 -7.92
C LEU A 30 -16.27 -13.97 -7.78
N GLN A 31 -16.13 -14.66 -8.91
CA GLN A 31 -15.42 -15.95 -8.96
C GLN A 31 -13.94 -15.72 -8.67
N VAL A 32 -13.60 -15.84 -7.38
CA VAL A 32 -12.22 -15.93 -6.88
C VAL A 32 -11.99 -17.39 -6.56
N ASP A 33 -11.72 -18.18 -7.59
CA ASP A 33 -11.57 -19.63 -7.49
C ASP A 33 -10.11 -20.02 -7.12
N ASP A 34 -9.21 -19.03 -7.11
CA ASP A 34 -7.78 -19.21 -6.87
C ASP A 34 -7.43 -18.93 -5.40
N ASP A 35 -6.72 -19.86 -4.76
CA ASP A 35 -6.12 -19.67 -3.43
C ASP A 35 -4.90 -18.73 -3.54
N PRO A 36 -4.90 -17.54 -2.89
CA PRO A 36 -3.76 -16.64 -2.91
C PRO A 36 -2.56 -17.13 -2.08
N GLY A 37 -2.71 -18.23 -1.34
CA GLY A 37 -1.69 -18.82 -0.49
C GLY A 37 -1.52 -18.11 0.86
N ALA A 38 -0.48 -18.51 1.59
CA ALA A 38 -0.15 -17.92 2.89
C ALA A 38 0.42 -16.49 2.74
N PRO A 39 0.12 -15.58 3.68
CA PRO A 39 0.65 -14.22 3.63
C PRO A 39 2.17 -14.20 3.80
N LEU A 40 2.86 -13.47 2.93
CA LEU A 40 4.30 -13.24 3.04
C LEU A 40 4.59 -12.18 4.13
N ILE A 41 4.92 -12.64 5.33
CA ILE A 41 5.37 -11.78 6.43
C ILE A 41 6.90 -11.65 6.39
N LEU A 42 7.40 -10.46 6.07
CA LEU A 42 8.84 -10.23 5.85
C LEU A 42 9.63 -10.01 7.15
N THR A 43 8.97 -9.58 8.22
CA THR A 43 9.62 -9.21 9.49
C THR A 43 10.56 -10.29 10.04
N PRO A 44 10.22 -11.60 10.06
CA PRO A 44 11.15 -12.63 10.53
C PRO A 44 12.46 -12.72 9.75
N LEU A 45 12.41 -12.53 8.41
CA LEU A 45 13.62 -12.55 7.57
C LEU A 45 14.47 -11.30 7.84
N ILE A 46 13.83 -10.14 7.97
CA ILE A 46 14.51 -8.86 8.25
C ILE A 46 15.20 -8.89 9.61
N GLU A 47 14.55 -9.42 10.65
CA GLU A 47 15.13 -9.54 11.99
C GLU A 47 16.31 -10.52 12.05
N GLN A 48 16.34 -11.51 11.16
CA GLN A 48 17.47 -12.43 10.97
C GLN A 48 18.57 -11.85 10.08
N ASN A 49 18.48 -10.58 9.67
CA ASN A 49 19.39 -9.93 8.72
C ASN A 49 19.44 -10.62 7.34
N LYS A 50 18.39 -11.35 6.95
CA LYS A 50 18.28 -12.04 5.65
C LYS A 50 17.63 -11.14 4.60
N ILE A 51 18.24 -9.98 4.36
CA ILE A 51 17.64 -8.92 3.54
C ILE A 51 17.47 -9.34 2.08
N ALA A 52 18.48 -9.99 1.48
CA ALA A 52 18.39 -10.45 0.10
C ALA A 52 17.28 -11.49 -0.10
N GLU A 53 17.12 -12.40 0.87
CA GLU A 53 16.04 -13.40 0.86
C GLU A 53 14.66 -12.72 0.99
N ALA A 54 14.53 -11.73 1.87
CA ALA A 54 13.30 -10.95 2.01
C ALA A 54 12.94 -10.19 0.71
N GLN A 55 13.92 -9.57 0.06
CA GLN A 55 13.72 -8.86 -1.21
C GLN A 55 13.34 -9.82 -2.34
N GLN A 56 14.00 -10.97 -2.42
CA GLN A 56 13.66 -12.00 -3.40
C GLN A 56 12.26 -12.56 -3.18
N ALA A 57 11.90 -12.88 -1.94
CA ALA A 57 10.58 -13.40 -1.60
C ALA A 57 9.46 -12.39 -1.90
N ALA A 58 9.72 -11.09 -1.71
CA ALA A 58 8.75 -10.03 -1.98
C ALA A 58 8.49 -9.79 -3.48
N GLN A 59 9.35 -10.29 -4.38
CA GLN A 59 9.23 -10.03 -5.81
C GLN A 59 7.91 -10.58 -6.38
N VAL A 60 7.12 -9.71 -7.01
CA VAL A 60 5.84 -10.11 -7.61
C VAL A 60 6.06 -10.64 -9.02
N HIS A 61 5.80 -11.92 -9.23
CA HIS A 61 5.87 -12.57 -10.54
C HIS A 61 4.51 -12.57 -11.24
N PHE A 62 4.25 -11.55 -12.07
CA PHE A 62 3.02 -11.46 -12.85
C PHE A 62 3.29 -11.08 -14.30
N ALA A 63 2.93 -11.97 -15.23
CA ALA A 63 3.17 -11.78 -16.68
C ALA A 63 2.48 -10.54 -17.28
N GLY A 64 1.47 -9.98 -16.60
CA GLY A 64 0.81 -8.75 -17.04
C GLY A 64 1.65 -7.48 -16.81
N PHE A 65 2.70 -7.54 -15.99
CA PHE A 65 3.65 -6.44 -15.80
C PHE A 65 4.75 -6.52 -16.85
N LYS A 66 4.41 -6.23 -18.10
CA LYS A 66 5.30 -6.49 -19.25
C LYS A 66 6.69 -5.84 -19.13
N LYS A 67 6.87 -4.81 -18.28
CA LYS A 67 8.17 -4.15 -18.00
C LYS A 67 8.34 -3.56 -16.59
N GLN A 68 7.47 -3.85 -15.63
CA GLN A 68 7.53 -3.23 -14.29
C GLN A 68 7.86 -4.27 -13.23
N GLN A 69 9.02 -4.15 -12.60
CA GLN A 69 9.30 -4.88 -11.38
C GLN A 69 8.45 -4.31 -10.24
N SER A 70 8.02 -5.16 -9.32
CA SER A 70 7.35 -4.72 -8.11
C SER A 70 7.56 -5.73 -6.99
N TYR A 71 7.42 -5.25 -5.76
CA TYR A 71 7.66 -6.04 -4.55
C TYR A 71 6.49 -5.82 -3.59
N ALA A 72 5.91 -6.88 -3.05
CA ALA A 72 4.78 -6.79 -2.15
C ALA A 72 4.92 -7.78 -0.99
N GLY A 73 4.29 -7.46 0.13
CA GLY A 73 4.31 -8.29 1.31
C GLY A 73 3.76 -7.56 2.52
N TYR A 74 4.04 -8.10 3.70
CA TYR A 74 3.60 -7.55 4.97
C TYR A 74 4.77 -7.31 5.92
N PHE A 75 4.71 -6.21 6.66
CA PHE A 75 5.53 -5.98 7.85
C PHE A 75 4.68 -6.12 9.10
N THR A 76 5.18 -6.85 10.09
CA THR A 76 4.62 -6.84 11.44
C THR A 76 4.92 -5.50 12.10
N VAL A 77 3.86 -4.75 12.41
CA VAL A 77 3.93 -3.44 13.07
C VAL A 77 3.67 -3.53 14.57
N ASP A 78 3.01 -4.60 15.02
CA ASP A 78 2.81 -4.92 16.43
C ASP A 78 2.86 -6.43 16.64
N LYS A 79 3.87 -6.90 17.37
CA LYS A 79 4.06 -8.33 17.66
C LYS A 79 3.10 -8.85 18.73
N LEU A 80 2.68 -8.00 19.67
CA LEU A 80 1.78 -8.40 20.75
C LEU A 80 0.39 -8.74 20.20
N TRP A 81 -0.07 -7.94 19.24
CA TRP A 81 -1.40 -8.10 18.63
C TRP A 81 -1.37 -8.81 17.28
N GLY A 82 -0.21 -9.24 16.79
CA GLY A 82 -0.06 -9.82 15.46
C GLY A 82 -0.50 -8.88 14.34
N SER A 83 -0.34 -7.57 14.53
CA SER A 83 -0.74 -6.56 13.55
C SER A 83 0.28 -6.47 12.42
N ASN A 84 -0.22 -6.53 11.18
CA ASN A 84 0.61 -6.51 9.99
C ASN A 84 0.10 -5.46 9.00
N MET A 85 1.03 -4.75 8.35
CA MET A 85 0.74 -3.75 7.33
C MET A 85 1.22 -4.22 5.97
N PHE A 86 0.29 -4.24 5.01
CA PHE A 86 0.59 -4.55 3.62
C PHE A 86 1.32 -3.38 2.94
N PHE A 87 2.26 -3.69 2.05
CA PHE A 87 2.86 -2.72 1.14
C PHE A 87 2.95 -3.29 -0.28
N TRP A 88 3.02 -2.37 -1.27
CA TRP A 88 3.37 -2.71 -2.64
C TRP A 88 4.27 -1.62 -3.22
N TYR A 89 5.52 -1.99 -3.48
CA TYR A 89 6.61 -1.13 -3.91
C TYR A 89 6.91 -1.31 -5.39
N PHE A 90 7.25 -0.21 -6.07
CA PHE A 90 7.54 -0.17 -7.50
C PHE A 90 8.81 0.65 -7.75
N PRO A 91 9.95 0.05 -8.13
CA PRO A 91 11.13 0.82 -8.49
C PRO A 91 10.84 1.82 -9.61
N ALA A 92 11.53 2.97 -9.55
CA ALA A 92 11.52 3.97 -10.60
C ALA A 92 11.95 3.36 -11.94
N ARG A 93 11.26 3.73 -13.02
CA ARG A 93 11.58 3.26 -14.38
C ARG A 93 12.78 4.00 -14.96
N SER A 94 12.88 5.30 -14.67
CA SER A 94 13.96 6.17 -15.12
C SER A 94 14.91 6.49 -13.96
N SER A 95 16.20 6.24 -14.17
CA SER A 95 17.28 6.54 -13.22
C SER A 95 17.05 6.02 -11.79
N PRO A 96 16.78 4.71 -11.58
CA PRO A 96 16.46 4.14 -10.27
C PRO A 96 17.57 4.32 -9.23
N GLU A 97 18.83 4.51 -9.62
CA GLU A 97 19.91 4.72 -8.65
C GLU A 97 19.87 6.10 -7.96
N THR A 98 19.15 7.07 -8.56
CA THR A 98 19.10 8.46 -8.07
C THR A 98 17.68 8.95 -7.80
N ALA A 99 16.68 8.15 -8.12
CA ALA A 99 15.28 8.53 -7.93
C ALA A 99 14.95 8.61 -6.43
N PRO A 100 14.13 9.57 -6.00
CA PRO A 100 13.65 9.62 -4.62
C PRO A 100 12.62 8.53 -4.35
N VAL A 101 12.51 8.11 -3.09
CA VAL A 101 11.45 7.20 -2.63
C VAL A 101 10.21 8.00 -2.27
N LEU A 102 9.05 7.56 -2.76
CA LEU A 102 7.76 8.18 -2.49
C LEU A 102 6.85 7.24 -1.70
N LEU A 103 6.38 7.69 -0.54
CA LEU A 103 5.34 7.02 0.23
C LEU A 103 3.97 7.61 -0.11
N TRP A 104 3.06 6.78 -0.65
CA TRP A 104 1.68 7.16 -0.92
C TRP A 104 0.71 6.57 0.10
N LEU A 105 -0.10 7.42 0.71
CA LEU A 105 -1.10 7.03 1.71
C LEU A 105 -2.47 7.56 1.29
N GLN A 106 -3.44 6.67 1.11
CA GLN A 106 -4.83 7.10 0.94
C GLN A 106 -5.46 7.54 2.27
N GLY A 107 -6.43 8.44 2.16
CA GLY A 107 -7.17 9.02 3.27
C GLY A 107 -8.43 8.23 3.62
N GLY A 108 -9.55 8.94 3.81
CA GLY A 108 -10.80 8.39 4.32
C GLY A 108 -11.14 8.97 5.69
N PRO A 109 -10.84 8.28 6.82
CA PRO A 109 -9.89 7.17 7.05
C PRO A 109 -10.38 5.76 6.62
N GLY A 110 -9.43 4.83 6.48
CA GLY A 110 -9.70 3.40 6.23
C GLY A 110 -9.75 2.99 4.76
N ALA A 111 -9.55 3.93 3.83
CA ALA A 111 -9.46 3.60 2.41
C ALA A 111 -8.10 2.94 2.09
N SER A 112 -8.12 1.91 1.23
CA SER A 112 -6.88 1.26 0.80
C SER A 112 -6.07 2.17 -0.13
N SER A 113 -4.75 2.26 0.10
CA SER A 113 -3.82 2.91 -0.84
C SER A 113 -3.78 2.26 -2.22
N LEU A 114 -4.32 1.04 -2.38
CA LEU A 114 -4.49 0.42 -3.70
C LEU A 114 -5.47 1.20 -4.60
N ILE A 115 -6.37 2.01 -4.01
CA ILE A 115 -7.21 2.93 -4.78
C ILE A 115 -6.34 3.95 -5.52
N GLY A 116 -5.32 4.52 -4.87
CA GLY A 116 -4.38 5.42 -5.54
C GLY A 116 -3.49 4.71 -6.55
N LEU A 117 -3.03 3.51 -6.21
CA LEU A 117 -2.24 2.68 -7.11
C LEU A 117 -2.95 2.44 -8.46
N PHE A 118 -4.22 2.03 -8.44
CA PHE A 118 -4.95 1.69 -9.66
C PHE A 118 -5.76 2.85 -10.26
N GLY A 119 -6.24 3.76 -9.42
CA GLY A 119 -7.13 4.86 -9.78
C GLY A 119 -6.39 6.15 -10.14
N GLU A 120 -5.26 6.44 -9.51
CA GLU A 120 -4.65 7.77 -9.54
C GLU A 120 -3.25 7.77 -10.19
N ASN A 121 -2.21 7.40 -9.45
CA ASN A 121 -0.82 7.73 -9.76
C ASN A 121 0.09 6.51 -9.97
N GLY A 122 -0.40 5.29 -9.76
CA GLY A 122 0.39 4.07 -9.96
C GLY A 122 0.57 3.65 -11.42
N PRO A 123 1.38 2.61 -11.67
CA PRO A 123 1.82 2.23 -13.01
C PRO A 123 0.74 1.58 -13.89
N PHE A 124 -0.40 1.21 -13.31
CA PHE A 124 -1.45 0.45 -13.98
C PHE A 124 -2.85 0.99 -13.69
N THR A 125 -3.76 0.72 -14.61
CA THR A 125 -5.21 0.82 -14.41
C THR A 125 -5.84 -0.56 -14.57
N VAL A 126 -6.93 -0.80 -13.86
CA VAL A 126 -7.72 -2.04 -14.00
C VAL A 126 -8.61 -1.93 -15.22
N LYS A 127 -8.59 -2.95 -16.09
CA LYS A 127 -9.45 -3.02 -17.27
C LYS A 127 -10.88 -3.44 -16.88
N ALA A 128 -11.87 -2.99 -17.65
CA ALA A 128 -13.27 -3.36 -17.46
C ALA A 128 -13.52 -4.89 -17.55
N LYS A 129 -12.77 -5.58 -18.41
CA LYS A 129 -12.68 -7.04 -18.44
C LYS A 129 -11.29 -7.41 -17.89
N ARG A 130 -11.26 -8.26 -16.86
CA ARG A 130 -10.10 -8.73 -16.06
C ARG A 130 -8.70 -8.37 -16.63
N GLY A 131 -7.83 -7.91 -15.75
CA GLY A 131 -6.42 -7.65 -16.04
C GLY A 131 -6.06 -6.17 -16.01
N LEU A 132 -4.80 -5.88 -16.32
CA LEU A 132 -4.22 -4.56 -16.15
C LEU A 132 -3.87 -3.92 -17.49
N LYS A 133 -3.92 -2.58 -17.53
CA LYS A 133 -3.43 -1.73 -18.60
C LYS A 133 -2.35 -0.80 -18.01
N GLU A 134 -1.26 -0.59 -18.72
CA GLU A 134 -0.26 0.40 -18.31
C GLU A 134 -0.83 1.81 -18.34
N ARG A 135 -0.50 2.60 -17.31
CA ARG A 135 -0.84 4.01 -17.24
C ARG A 135 0.23 4.81 -18.01
N PRO A 136 -0.16 5.72 -18.93
CA PRO A 136 0.80 6.51 -19.70
C PRO A 136 1.59 7.51 -18.84
N PHE A 137 1.00 7.98 -17.74
CA PHE A 137 1.62 8.90 -16.79
C PHE A 137 1.55 8.31 -15.38
N SER A 138 2.67 7.77 -14.91
CA SER A 138 2.82 7.15 -13.58
C SER A 138 3.85 7.92 -12.77
N TRP A 139 3.67 7.98 -11.46
CA TRP A 139 4.72 8.53 -10.57
C TRP A 139 5.97 7.64 -10.54
N THR A 140 5.79 6.34 -10.79
CA THR A 140 6.89 5.37 -10.92
C THR A 140 7.81 5.64 -12.12
N GLU A 141 7.53 6.64 -12.94
CA GLU A 141 8.45 7.04 -14.01
C GLU A 141 9.76 7.56 -13.41
N ASN A 142 9.68 8.41 -12.38
CA ASN A 142 10.84 9.12 -11.81
C ASN A 142 10.98 8.97 -10.29
N HIS A 143 10.11 8.21 -9.64
CA HIS A 143 10.11 7.96 -8.20
C HIS A 143 9.99 6.46 -7.94
N HIS A 144 10.57 6.01 -6.83
CA HIS A 144 10.28 4.68 -6.30
C HIS A 144 9.00 4.66 -5.47
#